data_AF-A0A5R9BW61-F1
#
_entry.id   AF-A0A5R9BW61-F1
#
_cell.length_a   1.000
_cell.length_b   1.000
_cell.length_c   1.000
_cell.angle_alpha   90.00
_cell.angle_beta   90.00
_cell.angle_gamma   90.00
#
_symmetry.space_group_name_H-M   'P 1'
#
loop_
_entity.id
_entity.type
_entity.pdbx_description
1 polymer ?
#
loop_
_entity_poly.entity_id
_entity_poly.type
_entity_poly.pdbx_seq_one_letter_code
_entity_poly.pdbx_strand_id
1 'polypeptide(L)'
;MKSHSKILLISSVAAVTFGISSFLPLSSQFDNTLTTVSAKSKAKEVTVGPGTYTVGKQINPGRYVITSLSGSGNLIGEKKADINIILGTEVDDDLGQVTSYTSSLKKGAKIKIDGIEQVNFKPVTKRLKSTKFGAGDWVVGKDIKAGRYKISALEGNGNISDNDGDINEILGTESDEDLGQVTHITTDLTEKQVISTNLQQIQLTKED
;
A
#
# COMPACT_ATOMS: atom_id res chain seq x y z
N MET A 1 30.67 16.87 -71.97
CA MET A 1 31.54 17.96 -72.46
C MET A 1 32.05 18.77 -71.26
N LYS A 2 33.38 18.90 -71.12
CA LYS A 2 34.17 19.74 -70.18
C LYS A 2 33.91 19.46 -68.68
N SER A 3 34.72 18.74 -67.90
CA SER A 3 36.18 18.77 -67.64
C SER A 3 36.74 20.18 -67.46
N HIS A 4 37.18 20.50 -66.23
CA HIS A 4 38.40 21.24 -65.88
C HIS A 4 38.75 20.90 -64.42
N SER A 5 39.79 20.07 -64.19
CA SER A 5 41.20 20.44 -63.89
C SER A 5 41.39 20.81 -62.41
N LYS A 6 42.06 20.03 -61.56
CA LYS A 6 43.44 19.48 -61.50
C LYS A 6 44.24 20.21 -60.39
N ILE A 7 45.27 19.52 -59.86
CA ILE A 7 46.42 19.98 -59.02
C ILE A 7 46.19 19.68 -57.52
N LEU A 8 46.74 18.63 -56.87
CA LEU A 8 48.15 18.20 -56.62
C LEU A 8 48.87 19.25 -55.74
N LEU A 9 49.49 19.04 -54.56
CA LEU A 9 50.48 18.04 -54.10
C LEU A 9 50.96 18.53 -52.69
N ILE A 10 51.56 17.64 -51.86
CA ILE A 10 52.52 17.87 -50.72
C ILE A 10 52.06 18.73 -49.51
N SER A 11 52.53 18.59 -48.27
CA SER A 11 53.60 17.82 -47.60
C SER A 11 53.44 17.97 -46.07
N SER A 12 54.21 17.15 -45.34
CA SER A 12 54.85 17.41 -44.04
C SER A 12 54.04 17.32 -42.73
N VAL A 13 54.60 16.46 -41.88
CA VAL A 13 54.33 16.18 -40.48
C VAL A 13 54.76 17.34 -39.58
N ALA A 14 53.98 17.65 -38.54
CA ALA A 14 54.51 18.17 -37.28
C ALA A 14 53.58 17.74 -36.13
N ALA A 15 54.11 16.89 -35.24
CA ALA A 15 53.52 16.60 -33.95
C ALA A 15 53.87 17.74 -32.98
N VAL A 16 52.87 18.33 -32.31
CA VAL A 16 53.09 19.24 -31.17
C VAL A 16 52.03 18.99 -30.09
N THR A 17 52.52 18.31 -29.05
CA THR A 17 52.23 18.38 -27.61
C THR A 17 50.82 18.63 -27.08
N PHE A 18 50.44 17.73 -26.17
CA PHE A 18 49.31 17.80 -25.23
C PHE A 18 49.26 19.11 -24.44
N GLY A 19 48.15 19.83 -24.58
CA GLY A 19 47.67 20.82 -23.63
C GLY A 19 46.32 20.34 -23.08
N ILE A 20 46.31 19.95 -21.81
CA ILE A 20 45.11 19.59 -21.05
C ILE A 20 44.14 20.77 -20.96
N SER A 21 42.98 20.65 -21.60
CA SER A 21 41.77 21.36 -21.18
C SER A 21 40.63 20.36 -21.16
N SER A 22 40.35 19.96 -19.92
CA SER A 22 39.22 19.16 -19.47
C SER A 22 37.90 19.79 -19.88
N PHE A 23 37.08 19.12 -20.70
CA PHE A 23 35.62 19.05 -20.56
C PHE A 23 35.11 17.86 -21.41
N LEU A 24 34.86 16.72 -20.76
CA LEU A 24 33.99 15.68 -21.31
C LEU A 24 32.55 16.04 -20.93
N PRO A 25 31.60 16.17 -21.86
CA PRO A 25 30.20 16.07 -21.49
C PRO A 25 29.92 14.61 -21.10
N LEU A 26 29.74 14.37 -19.81
CA LEU A 26 29.21 13.12 -19.28
C LEU A 26 27.76 13.01 -19.76
N SER A 27 27.53 12.30 -20.86
CA SER A 27 26.19 11.86 -21.23
C SER A 27 25.79 10.74 -20.28
N SER A 28 25.13 11.07 -19.18
CA SER A 28 24.42 10.07 -18.39
C SER A 28 23.18 9.63 -19.17
N GLN A 29 23.32 8.60 -20.00
CA GLN A 29 22.17 7.80 -20.41
C GLN A 29 21.67 7.09 -19.16
N PHE A 30 20.70 7.69 -18.48
CA PHE A 30 19.86 7.00 -17.53
C PHE A 30 18.96 6.07 -18.34
N ASP A 31 19.39 4.83 -18.51
CA ASP A 31 18.50 3.73 -18.88
C ASP A 31 17.47 3.56 -17.77
N ASN A 32 16.35 4.26 -17.89
CA ASN A 32 15.13 3.98 -17.14
C ASN A 32 14.47 2.73 -17.73
N THR A 33 15.15 1.59 -17.68
CA THR A 33 14.45 0.31 -17.62
C THR A 33 13.82 0.22 -16.24
N LEU A 34 12.56 0.67 -16.14
CA LEU A 34 11.64 0.25 -15.09
C LEU A 34 11.44 -1.26 -15.24
N THR A 35 12.38 -2.02 -14.68
CA THR A 35 12.21 -3.45 -14.46
C THR A 35 11.10 -3.55 -13.42
N THR A 36 9.86 -3.67 -13.89
CA THR A 36 8.75 -4.10 -13.06
C THR A 36 9.04 -5.56 -12.72
N VAL A 37 9.88 -5.79 -11.70
CA VAL A 37 9.98 -7.09 -11.05
C VAL A 37 8.66 -7.27 -10.30
N SER A 38 7.62 -7.62 -11.05
CA SER A 38 6.40 -8.17 -10.47
C SER A 38 6.83 -9.51 -9.88
N ALA A 39 7.26 -9.49 -8.61
CA ALA A 39 7.38 -10.69 -7.83
C ALA A 39 6.00 -11.36 -7.85
N LYS A 40 5.87 -12.41 -8.66
CA LYS A 40 4.62 -13.17 -8.78
C LYS A 40 4.17 -13.52 -7.38
N SER A 41 2.98 -13.04 -6.99
CA SER A 41 2.46 -13.19 -5.64
C SER A 41 2.50 -14.66 -5.23
N LYS A 42 3.08 -14.95 -4.07
CA LYS A 42 3.08 -16.30 -3.47
C LYS A 42 1.81 -16.57 -2.67
N ALA A 43 0.91 -15.58 -2.59
CA ALA A 43 -0.33 -15.68 -1.85
C ALA A 43 -1.12 -16.91 -2.29
N LYS A 44 -1.51 -17.72 -1.32
CA LYS A 44 -2.44 -18.83 -1.50
C LYS A 44 -3.52 -18.70 -0.44
N GLU A 45 -4.72 -19.08 -0.82
CA GLU A 45 -5.83 -19.16 0.11
C GLU A 45 -5.56 -20.21 1.17
N VAL A 46 -5.89 -19.87 2.41
CA VAL A 46 -5.74 -20.76 3.56
C VAL A 46 -6.79 -20.39 4.61
N THR A 47 -7.34 -21.41 5.26
CA THR A 47 -8.20 -21.25 6.43
C THR A 47 -7.47 -21.85 7.63
N VAL A 48 -7.45 -21.11 8.73
CA VAL A 48 -6.84 -21.53 10.00
C VAL A 48 -7.75 -21.16 11.16
N GLY A 49 -7.65 -21.90 12.27
CA GLY A 49 -8.36 -21.59 13.51
C GLY A 49 -7.53 -20.73 14.47
N PRO A 50 -7.84 -20.76 15.77
CA PRO A 50 -7.07 -20.06 16.79
C PRO A 50 -5.61 -20.49 16.84
N GLY A 51 -4.71 -19.54 17.07
CA GLY A 51 -3.28 -19.79 17.20
C GLY A 51 -2.39 -18.65 16.71
N THR A 52 -1.08 -18.87 16.76
CA THR A 52 -0.08 -17.91 16.25
C THR A 52 0.65 -18.47 15.03
N TYR A 53 0.55 -17.77 13.90
CA TYR A 53 1.09 -18.18 12.61
C TYR A 53 2.23 -17.27 12.18
N THR A 54 3.26 -17.84 11.55
CA THR A 54 4.35 -17.05 10.96
C THR A 54 4.16 -17.00 9.45
N VAL A 55 4.11 -15.80 8.88
CA VAL A 55 3.99 -15.57 7.45
C VAL A 55 5.25 -16.06 6.73
N GLY A 56 5.07 -16.89 5.70
CA GLY A 56 6.11 -17.68 5.06
C GLY A 56 6.22 -19.13 5.55
N LYS A 57 5.38 -19.53 6.51
CA LYS A 57 5.19 -20.93 6.92
C LYS A 57 3.77 -21.37 6.58
N GLN A 58 2.83 -21.22 7.51
CA GLN A 58 1.43 -21.64 7.34
C GLN A 58 0.65 -20.69 6.42
N ILE A 59 0.92 -19.39 6.53
CA ILE A 59 0.31 -18.35 5.68
C ILE A 59 1.39 -17.86 4.72
N ASN A 60 1.16 -17.91 3.42
CA ASN A 60 2.15 -17.40 2.46
C ASN A 60 2.22 -15.86 2.50
N PRO A 61 3.37 -15.24 2.17
CA PRO A 61 3.42 -13.79 2.03
C PRO A 61 2.55 -13.32 0.87
N GLY A 62 1.81 -12.22 1.07
CA GLY A 62 0.88 -11.70 0.07
C GLY A 62 -0.13 -10.72 0.64
N ARG A 63 -1.01 -10.20 -0.23
CA ARG A 63 -2.14 -9.36 0.16
C ARG A 63 -3.40 -10.20 0.26
N TYR A 64 -4.15 -10.02 1.33
CA TYR A 64 -5.29 -10.84 1.69
C TYR A 64 -6.48 -9.97 2.07
N VAL A 65 -7.68 -10.44 1.73
CA VAL A 65 -8.89 -10.12 2.50
C VAL A 65 -9.02 -11.21 3.54
N ILE A 66 -9.04 -10.83 4.81
CA ILE A 66 -9.09 -11.73 5.96
C ILE A 66 -10.50 -11.67 6.52
N THR A 67 -11.19 -12.80 6.63
CA THR A 67 -12.59 -12.86 7.12
C THR A 67 -12.76 -13.93 8.18
N SER A 68 -13.62 -13.69 9.17
CA SER A 68 -14.12 -14.79 10.02
C SER A 68 -15.16 -15.58 9.24
N LEU A 69 -15.04 -16.91 9.26
CA LEU A 69 -16.09 -17.83 8.78
C LEU A 69 -17.02 -18.27 9.92
N SER A 70 -16.53 -18.21 11.16
CA SER A 70 -17.30 -18.54 12.37
C SER A 70 -16.58 -18.03 13.62
N GLY A 71 -17.35 -17.53 14.59
CA GLY A 71 -16.84 -16.96 15.83
C GLY A 71 -16.42 -15.49 15.69
N SER A 72 -16.14 -14.88 16.83
CA SER A 72 -15.66 -13.49 16.94
C SER A 72 -14.55 -13.41 17.98
N GLY A 73 -13.55 -12.59 17.70
CA GLY A 73 -12.41 -12.38 18.59
C GLY A 73 -11.33 -11.52 17.97
N ASN A 74 -10.12 -11.62 18.50
CA ASN A 74 -9.02 -10.74 18.13
C ASN A 74 -8.21 -11.31 16.96
N LEU A 75 -7.97 -10.47 15.95
CA LEU A 75 -6.93 -10.68 14.94
C LEU A 75 -5.80 -9.69 15.19
N ILE A 76 -4.65 -10.20 15.61
CA ILE A 76 -3.50 -9.39 16.01
C ILE A 76 -2.32 -9.69 15.08
N GLY A 77 -1.78 -8.65 14.45
CA GLY A 77 -0.58 -8.68 13.63
C GLY A 77 0.59 -8.14 14.43
N GLU A 78 1.65 -8.92 14.54
CA GLU A 78 2.89 -8.51 15.18
C GLU A 78 4.06 -8.63 14.19
N LYS A 79 5.14 -7.90 14.47
CA LYS A 79 6.43 -7.98 13.75
C LYS A 79 6.28 -7.81 12.23
N LYS A 80 6.34 -6.59 11.70
CA LYS A 80 6.13 -6.32 10.25
C LYS A 80 4.68 -6.50 9.77
N ALA A 81 3.75 -6.69 10.69
CA ALA A 81 2.33 -6.47 10.53
C ALA A 81 1.89 -5.58 11.70
N ASP A 82 0.93 -4.72 11.46
CA ASP A 82 0.33 -3.84 12.46
C ASP A 82 -1.19 -3.99 12.32
N ILE A 83 -1.72 -5.02 12.96
CA ILE A 83 -3.15 -5.36 12.91
C ILE A 83 -3.60 -5.50 14.35
N ASN A 84 -4.67 -4.84 14.73
CA ASN A 84 -5.28 -4.99 16.03
C ASN A 84 -6.77 -4.70 15.90
N ILE A 85 -7.56 -5.75 15.65
CA ILE A 85 -9.00 -5.63 15.42
C ILE A 85 -9.78 -6.74 16.13
N ILE A 86 -11.07 -6.48 16.33
CA ILE A 86 -12.06 -7.52 16.57
C ILE A 86 -12.65 -7.92 15.21
N LEU A 87 -12.51 -9.20 14.87
CA LEU A 87 -12.99 -9.79 13.62
C LEU A 87 -14.09 -10.81 13.92
N GLY A 88 -15.25 -10.66 13.29
CA GLY A 88 -16.38 -11.58 13.44
C GLY A 88 -17.11 -11.80 12.13
N THR A 89 -18.23 -12.52 12.19
CA THR A 89 -19.07 -12.82 11.01
C THR A 89 -20.08 -11.72 10.70
N GLU A 90 -20.31 -10.80 11.64
CA GLU A 90 -21.27 -9.70 11.55
C GLU A 90 -20.59 -8.41 12.00
N VAL A 91 -21.23 -7.26 11.75
CA VAL A 91 -20.78 -5.95 12.25
C VAL A 91 -21.33 -5.77 13.67
N ASP A 92 -20.51 -5.29 14.59
CA ASP A 92 -20.92 -4.95 15.96
C ASP A 92 -20.17 -3.68 16.38
N ASP A 93 -20.87 -2.55 16.36
CA ASP A 93 -20.29 -1.23 16.60
C ASP A 93 -19.95 -1.00 18.08
N ASP A 94 -20.66 -1.65 19.01
CA ASP A 94 -20.38 -1.56 20.45
C ASP A 94 -19.02 -2.21 20.78
N LEU A 95 -18.66 -3.24 20.02
CA LEU A 95 -17.36 -3.91 20.12
C LEU A 95 -16.30 -3.33 19.15
N GLY A 96 -16.68 -2.51 18.17
CA GLY A 96 -15.80 -2.14 17.05
C GLY A 96 -15.41 -3.34 16.19
N GLN A 97 -16.30 -4.33 16.08
CA GLN A 97 -16.11 -5.55 15.31
C GLN A 97 -16.35 -5.32 13.82
N VAL A 98 -15.42 -5.80 13.01
CA VAL A 98 -15.54 -5.80 11.55
C VAL A 98 -15.67 -7.21 10.99
N THR A 99 -16.21 -7.29 9.78
CA THR A 99 -16.41 -8.58 9.07
C THR A 99 -15.22 -9.00 8.23
N SER A 100 -14.35 -8.05 7.87
CA SER A 100 -13.16 -8.33 7.09
C SER A 100 -12.04 -7.34 7.37
N TYR A 101 -10.80 -7.76 7.15
CA TYR A 101 -9.63 -6.87 7.20
C TYR A 101 -8.71 -7.13 6.01
N THR A 102 -8.39 -6.09 5.26
CA THR A 102 -7.52 -6.23 4.08
C THR A 102 -6.10 -5.80 4.41
N SER A 103 -5.12 -6.71 4.37
CA SER A 103 -3.72 -6.36 4.68
C SER A 103 -2.69 -7.05 3.78
N SER A 104 -1.50 -6.45 3.68
CA SER A 104 -0.34 -7.01 2.98
C SER A 104 0.64 -7.64 3.96
N LEU A 105 0.60 -8.97 4.05
CA LEU A 105 1.39 -9.75 5.00
C LEU A 105 2.80 -10.06 4.45
N LYS A 106 3.83 -9.52 5.12
CA LYS A 106 5.25 -9.71 4.77
C LYS A 106 5.81 -10.97 5.40
N LYS A 107 6.77 -11.63 4.73
CA LYS A 107 7.48 -12.80 5.29
C LYS A 107 8.11 -12.48 6.64
N GLY A 108 7.86 -13.34 7.62
CA GLY A 108 8.32 -13.20 9.00
C GLY A 108 7.34 -12.47 9.92
N ALA A 109 6.23 -11.93 9.40
CA ALA A 109 5.17 -11.42 10.26
C ALA A 109 4.49 -12.52 11.07
N LYS A 110 3.98 -12.15 12.23
CA LYS A 110 3.22 -13.02 13.12
C LYS A 110 1.76 -12.60 13.11
N ILE A 111 0.86 -13.56 12.93
CA ILE A 111 -0.58 -13.35 12.99
C ILE A 111 -1.11 -14.22 14.11
N LYS A 112 -1.70 -13.59 15.13
CA LYS A 112 -2.33 -14.24 16.26
C LYS A 112 -3.85 -14.13 16.10
N ILE A 113 -4.52 -15.26 16.25
CA ILE A 113 -5.97 -15.40 16.15
C ILE A 113 -6.43 -15.94 17.50
N ASP A 114 -7.21 -15.15 18.23
CA ASP A 114 -7.72 -15.49 19.55
C ASP A 114 -9.25 -15.37 19.56
N GLY A 115 -9.97 -16.42 19.96
CA GLY A 115 -11.44 -16.40 20.06
C GLY A 115 -12.20 -16.59 18.75
N ILE A 116 -11.53 -16.65 17.59
CA ILE A 116 -12.16 -16.87 16.28
C ILE A 116 -11.94 -18.31 15.83
N GLU A 117 -13.03 -19.05 15.61
CA GLU A 117 -12.98 -20.49 15.31
C GLU A 117 -12.37 -20.78 13.92
N GLN A 118 -12.71 -19.98 12.91
CA GLN A 118 -12.18 -20.14 11.55
C GLN A 118 -11.95 -18.79 10.88
N VAL A 119 -10.71 -18.52 10.46
CA VAL A 119 -10.31 -17.33 9.71
C VAL A 119 -9.83 -17.75 8.33
N ASN A 120 -10.42 -17.16 7.29
CA ASN A 120 -9.99 -17.34 5.91
C ASN A 120 -9.11 -16.19 5.45
N PHE A 121 -7.98 -16.53 4.82
CA PHE A 121 -7.06 -15.60 4.19
C PHE A 121 -7.21 -15.74 2.68
N LYS A 122 -8.10 -14.95 2.07
CA LYS A 122 -8.34 -14.97 0.62
C LYS A 122 -7.38 -14.04 -0.13
N PRO A 123 -6.57 -14.54 -1.08
CA PRO A 123 -5.62 -13.70 -1.82
C PRO A 123 -6.31 -12.60 -2.63
N VAL A 124 -5.77 -11.39 -2.54
CA VAL A 124 -6.11 -10.31 -3.47
C VAL A 124 -5.26 -10.46 -4.73
N THR A 125 -5.88 -10.92 -5.81
CA THR A 125 -5.20 -11.16 -7.10
C THR A 125 -5.15 -9.92 -8.00
N LYS A 126 -6.06 -8.97 -7.79
CA LYS A 126 -6.12 -7.70 -8.51
C LYS A 126 -6.37 -6.56 -7.55
N ARG A 127 -5.55 -5.51 -7.65
CA ARG A 127 -5.68 -4.28 -6.86
C ARG A 127 -6.24 -3.20 -7.78
N LEU A 128 -7.48 -2.77 -7.50
CA LEU A 128 -8.15 -1.71 -8.24
C LEU A 128 -8.21 -0.48 -7.36
N LYS A 129 -8.03 0.69 -8.00
CA LYS A 129 -8.24 1.95 -7.28
C LYS A 129 -9.74 2.12 -7.00
N SER A 130 -10.06 2.45 -5.76
CA SER A 130 -11.44 2.66 -5.29
C SER A 130 -11.51 3.96 -4.50
N THR A 131 -12.72 4.35 -4.13
CA THR A 131 -12.99 5.41 -3.14
C THR A 131 -13.81 4.89 -1.97
N LYS A 132 -14.23 3.63 -2.00
CA LYS A 132 -14.87 2.91 -0.90
C LYS A 132 -13.97 1.79 -0.44
N PHE A 133 -13.76 1.69 0.87
CA PHE A 133 -12.89 0.72 1.48
C PHE A 133 -13.49 0.25 2.80
N GLY A 134 -13.31 -1.04 3.13
CA GLY A 134 -13.54 -1.53 4.48
C GLY A 134 -12.29 -1.47 5.33
N ALA A 135 -12.32 -2.12 6.49
CA ALA A 135 -11.17 -2.20 7.37
C ALA A 135 -9.95 -2.82 6.67
N GLY A 136 -8.78 -2.27 6.98
CA GLY A 136 -7.52 -2.71 6.37
C GLY A 136 -6.49 -1.60 6.15
N ASP A 137 -5.42 -1.99 5.46
CA ASP A 137 -4.30 -1.15 5.07
C ASP A 137 -4.38 -0.78 3.57
N TRP A 138 -4.49 0.50 3.30
CA TRP A 138 -4.71 1.08 1.97
C TRP A 138 -3.55 1.99 1.58
N VAL A 139 -2.86 1.65 0.50
CA VAL A 139 -1.66 2.38 0.07
C VAL A 139 -2.04 3.40 -1.01
N VAL A 140 -1.80 4.67 -0.74
CA VAL A 140 -1.96 5.75 -1.71
C VAL A 140 -0.98 5.54 -2.87
N GLY A 141 -1.48 5.73 -4.09
CA GLY A 141 -0.82 5.36 -5.35
C GLY A 141 -1.22 3.98 -5.87
N LYS A 142 -1.57 3.04 -4.98
CA LYS A 142 -1.91 1.66 -5.33
C LYS A 142 -3.41 1.35 -5.16
N ASP A 143 -4.00 1.67 -4.02
CA ASP A 143 -5.44 1.55 -3.75
C ASP A 143 -6.17 2.88 -3.92
N ILE A 144 -5.56 3.96 -3.46
CA ILE A 144 -6.15 5.30 -3.46
C ILE A 144 -5.34 6.16 -4.45
N LYS A 145 -5.98 7.09 -5.17
CA LYS A 145 -5.24 8.10 -5.94
C LYS A 145 -4.77 9.19 -4.98
N ALA A 146 -3.56 9.72 -5.13
CA ALA A 146 -3.13 10.88 -4.35
C ALA A 146 -4.04 12.10 -4.64
N GLY A 147 -4.19 12.96 -3.63
CA GLY A 147 -5.01 14.17 -3.68
C GLY A 147 -5.66 14.48 -2.34
N ARG A 148 -6.42 15.57 -2.32
CA ARG A 148 -7.19 16.01 -1.15
C ARG A 148 -8.54 15.31 -1.09
N TYR A 149 -8.91 14.82 0.08
CA TYR A 149 -10.14 14.07 0.28
C TYR A 149 -10.82 14.46 1.58
N LYS A 150 -12.15 14.49 1.52
CA LYS A 150 -13.00 14.25 2.68
C LYS A 150 -13.20 12.75 2.85
N ILE A 151 -12.81 12.22 4.01
CA ILE A 151 -12.98 10.80 4.37
C ILE A 151 -14.10 10.71 5.40
N SER A 152 -15.15 9.95 5.11
CA SER A 152 -16.33 9.79 5.97
C SER A 152 -16.60 8.32 6.27
N ALA A 153 -17.15 8.04 7.46
CA ALA A 153 -17.70 6.73 7.79
C ALA A 153 -19.00 6.49 7.00
N LEU A 154 -19.14 5.29 6.44
CA LEU A 154 -20.39 4.83 5.81
C LEU A 154 -21.09 3.76 6.63
N GLU A 155 -20.33 2.93 7.34
CA GLU A 155 -20.84 1.85 8.18
C GLU A 155 -19.86 1.61 9.32
N GLY A 156 -20.42 1.50 10.53
CA GLY A 156 -19.72 1.32 11.79
C GLY A 156 -18.85 2.49 12.22
N ASN A 157 -18.11 2.26 13.30
CA ASN A 157 -17.19 3.19 13.92
C ASN A 157 -15.81 2.54 14.16
N GLY A 158 -14.81 3.35 14.48
CA GLY A 158 -13.47 2.90 14.81
C GLY A 158 -12.39 3.92 14.48
N ASN A 159 -11.14 3.48 14.54
CA ASN A 159 -10.01 4.36 14.27
C ASN A 159 -9.65 4.39 12.78
N ILE A 160 -9.23 5.56 12.32
CA ILE A 160 -8.47 5.75 11.10
C ILE A 160 -7.12 6.39 11.47
N SER A 161 -6.05 5.88 10.89
CA SER A 161 -4.72 6.43 11.06
C SER A 161 -3.90 6.32 9.78
N ASP A 162 -2.76 6.99 9.76
CA ASP A 162 -1.74 6.79 8.74
C ASP A 162 -0.38 6.42 9.34
N ASN A 163 0.54 6.02 8.47
CA ASN A 163 1.87 5.58 8.87
C ASN A 163 2.81 6.75 9.27
N ASP A 164 2.43 7.99 8.98
CA ASP A 164 3.24 9.18 9.27
C ASP A 164 2.77 9.88 10.55
N GLY A 165 1.56 9.55 11.05
CA GLY A 165 0.99 10.06 12.30
C GLY A 165 0.18 11.35 12.13
N ASP A 166 0.00 11.83 10.91
CA ASP A 166 -0.78 13.03 10.59
C ASP A 166 -2.29 12.77 10.69
N ILE A 167 -2.71 11.51 10.54
CA ILE A 167 -4.10 11.07 10.75
C ILE A 167 -4.13 10.16 11.97
N ASN A 168 -4.97 10.51 12.94
CA ASN A 168 -5.25 9.70 14.11
C ASN A 168 -6.60 10.10 14.70
N GLU A 169 -7.68 9.57 14.14
CA GLU A 169 -9.03 10.01 14.46
C GLU A 169 -9.97 8.82 14.69
N ILE A 170 -10.97 9.04 15.56
CA ILE A 170 -12.08 8.13 15.76
C ILE A 170 -13.21 8.59 14.82
N LEU A 171 -13.56 7.74 13.86
CA LEU A 171 -14.66 7.99 12.94
C LEU A 171 -15.86 7.11 13.26
N GLY A 172 -17.05 7.63 13.02
CA GLY A 172 -18.29 6.85 13.00
C GLY A 172 -19.39 7.51 12.17
N THR A 173 -20.49 6.81 11.95
CA THR A 173 -21.62 7.33 11.17
C THR A 173 -22.33 8.50 11.85
N GLU A 174 -22.16 8.62 13.17
CA GLU A 174 -22.64 9.71 14.00
C GLU A 174 -21.46 10.32 14.80
N SER A 175 -21.60 11.56 15.25
CA SER A 175 -20.61 12.18 16.14
C SER A 175 -20.90 11.79 17.59
N ASP A 176 -19.85 11.55 18.37
CA ASP A 176 -19.93 11.31 19.81
C ASP A 176 -18.83 12.12 20.51
N GLU A 177 -19.24 13.13 21.29
CA GLU A 177 -18.31 14.04 21.96
C GLU A 177 -17.54 13.35 23.10
N ASP A 178 -18.18 12.42 23.82
CA ASP A 178 -17.58 11.72 24.96
C ASP A 178 -16.47 10.77 24.50
N LEU A 179 -16.62 10.21 23.30
CA LEU A 179 -15.61 9.37 22.65
C LEU A 179 -14.62 10.17 21.78
N GLY A 180 -14.85 11.47 21.56
CA GLY A 180 -14.10 12.26 20.57
C GLY A 180 -14.29 11.77 19.13
N GLN A 181 -15.40 11.10 18.84
CA GLN A 181 -15.73 10.55 17.53
C GLN A 181 -16.32 11.63 16.61
N VAL A 182 -15.77 11.72 15.40
CA VAL A 182 -16.26 12.62 14.34
C VAL A 182 -16.82 11.82 13.16
N THR A 183 -17.61 12.46 12.31
CA THR A 183 -18.20 11.77 11.14
C THR A 183 -17.30 11.75 9.90
N HIS A 184 -16.32 12.65 9.87
CA HIS A 184 -15.39 12.79 8.76
C HIS A 184 -14.14 13.58 9.11
N ILE A 185 -13.10 13.42 8.30
CA ILE A 185 -11.89 14.24 8.28
C ILE A 185 -11.65 14.78 6.87
N THR A 186 -10.84 15.83 6.75
CA THR A 186 -10.33 16.31 5.47
C THR A 186 -8.82 16.30 5.51
N THR A 187 -8.19 15.65 4.54
CA THR A 187 -6.74 15.42 4.54
C THR A 187 -6.16 15.32 3.13
N ASP A 188 -4.87 15.63 3.00
CA ASP A 188 -4.09 15.47 1.78
C ASP A 188 -3.41 14.10 1.79
N LEU A 189 -3.79 13.24 0.84
CA LEU A 189 -3.22 11.90 0.70
C LEU A 189 -2.07 11.91 -0.30
N THR A 190 -0.87 11.58 0.19
CA THR A 190 0.36 11.61 -0.62
C THR A 190 0.80 10.21 -1.05
N GLU A 191 1.49 10.10 -2.19
CA GLU A 191 1.94 8.81 -2.72
C GLU A 191 2.76 8.01 -1.70
N LYS A 192 2.49 6.69 -1.61
CA LYS A 192 3.10 5.71 -0.68
C LYS A 192 2.63 5.79 0.78
N GLN A 193 1.87 6.81 1.18
CA GLN A 193 1.19 6.82 2.47
C GLN A 193 0.28 5.59 2.60
N VAL A 194 0.18 5.04 3.80
CA VAL A 194 -0.65 3.90 4.16
C VAL A 194 -1.71 4.41 5.12
N ILE A 195 -2.97 4.27 4.71
CA ILE A 195 -4.14 4.55 5.53
C ILE A 195 -4.60 3.24 6.13
N SER A 196 -4.59 3.15 7.45
CA SER A 196 -5.06 2.00 8.20
C SER A 196 -6.37 2.36 8.88
N THR A 197 -7.38 1.50 8.76
CA THR A 197 -8.67 1.73 9.40
C THR A 197 -9.27 0.45 9.92
N ASN A 198 -9.95 0.56 11.06
CA ASN A 198 -10.73 -0.50 11.67
C ASN A 198 -12.23 -0.27 11.51
N LEU A 199 -12.66 0.71 10.71
CA LEU A 199 -14.07 0.91 10.38
C LEU A 199 -14.56 -0.15 9.39
N GLN A 200 -15.79 -0.58 9.56
CA GLN A 200 -16.42 -1.52 8.62
C GLN A 200 -16.46 -0.95 7.19
N GLN A 201 -16.80 0.34 7.02
CA GLN A 201 -16.73 0.99 5.71
C GLN A 201 -16.48 2.50 5.77
N ILE A 202 -15.56 2.98 4.92
CA ILE A 202 -15.30 4.40 4.68
C ILE A 202 -15.51 4.79 3.21
N GLN A 203 -15.80 6.07 2.99
CA GLN A 203 -15.86 6.73 1.68
C GLN A 203 -14.88 7.89 1.61
N LEU A 204 -14.11 7.94 0.53
CA LEU A 204 -13.28 9.08 0.15
C LEU A 204 -13.99 9.89 -0.93
N THR A 205 -14.34 11.13 -0.63
CA THR A 205 -14.87 12.09 -1.60
C THR A 205 -13.76 13.06 -1.95
N LYS A 206 -13.44 13.18 -3.24
CA LYS A 206 -12.37 14.07 -3.68
C LYS A 206 -12.81 15.51 -3.46
N GLU A 207 -11.92 16.29 -2.85
CA GLU A 207 -12.08 17.73 -2.68
C GLU A 207 -11.30 18.45 -3.80
N ASP A 208 -11.81 19.61 -4.20
CA ASP A 208 -11.20 20.47 -5.23
C ASP A 208 -10.12 21.40 -4.66
#